data_AF-A0A2G0PXG0-F1
#
_entry.id   AF-A0A2G0PXG0-F1
#
_cell.length_a   1.000
_cell.length_b   1.000
_cell.length_c   1.000
_cell.angle_alpha   90.00
_cell.angle_beta   90.00
_cell.angle_gamma   90.00
#
_symmetry.space_group_name_H-M   'P 1'
#
loop_
_entity.id
_entity.type
_entity.pdbx_description
1 polymer ?
#
loop_
_entity_poly.entity_id
_entity_poly.type
_entity_poly.pdbx_seq_one_letter_code
_entity_poly.pdbx_strand_id
1 'polypeptide(L)'
;MLGGKGWALRGKKVGDRGKMCYFFHITQILLGDQGNTMKDQLYISDVLYVDTESKEKPLTVNTQNTVQPVAFMRLGIFVPKPARSAQHSSVIDASELCSQFEYARSEGFTEISIVGPRLDMDTDFKVWIGIIRAFSKYGIFSNRIKLKFSEFAKDCGFPSKKLDSKLRASIHESLLKIRGKSISFKRGKDTRAGYNTGLIKVGFFDADKDIVELEADERLWELYYYDFRVVLQQHAIKALPRQEVAQAIYTFIASLPPNPAPISFDRLRDRLSLVSEIKEQNRVIKKAIAKLIDIGYLDASIVRKDNKNVLIVHKRTPKLTPVIG
;
A
#
# COMPACT_ATOMS: atom_id res chain seq x y z
N MET A 1 66.28 59.43 0.19
CA MET A 1 66.55 58.85 1.52
C MET A 1 65.31 59.02 2.38
N LEU A 2 64.73 57.88 2.79
CA LEU A 2 63.89 57.59 3.96
C LEU A 2 62.96 58.69 4.54
N GLY A 3 61.67 58.60 4.19
CA GLY A 3 60.64 57.93 5.00
C GLY A 3 60.20 58.56 6.32
N GLY A 4 59.05 59.25 6.31
CA GLY A 4 58.37 59.79 7.49
C GLY A 4 56.95 59.22 7.73
N LYS A 5 56.67 59.00 9.03
CA LYS A 5 55.43 59.20 9.81
C LYS A 5 54.05 58.73 9.27
N GLY A 6 53.52 57.70 9.95
CA GLY A 6 52.27 57.77 10.74
C GLY A 6 50.88 57.61 10.06
N TRP A 7 49.97 57.01 10.85
CA TRP A 7 48.48 57.06 10.83
C TRP A 7 47.67 55.82 10.38
N ALA A 8 46.76 55.44 11.29
CA ALA A 8 45.34 55.10 11.14
C ALA A 8 44.83 53.74 10.62
N LEU A 9 43.83 53.25 11.37
CA LEU A 9 42.93 52.10 11.21
C LEU A 9 41.95 52.22 10.02
N ARG A 10 41.57 51.10 9.38
CA ARG A 10 40.17 50.66 9.11
C ARG A 10 40.05 49.43 8.16
N GLY A 11 38.99 48.63 8.40
CA GLY A 11 38.38 47.67 7.46
C GLY A 11 38.97 46.25 7.55
N LYS A 12 38.25 45.14 7.38
CA LYS A 12 36.93 44.79 6.85
C LYS A 12 36.55 43.39 7.38
N LYS A 13 35.24 43.07 7.41
CA LYS A 13 34.71 41.68 7.46
C LYS A 13 34.96 40.96 6.13
N VAL A 14 35.34 39.68 6.20
CA VAL A 14 35.13 38.48 5.32
C VAL A 14 36.11 37.44 5.94
N GLY A 15 35.85 36.17 6.21
CA GLY A 15 34.93 35.16 5.72
C GLY A 15 35.71 33.83 5.72
N ASP A 16 35.25 32.90 6.54
CA ASP A 16 35.37 31.44 6.43
C ASP A 16 36.72 30.68 6.52
N ARG A 17 36.59 29.48 7.14
CA ARG A 17 37.50 28.33 7.24
C ARG A 17 38.58 28.31 8.34
N GLY A 18 38.41 27.36 9.26
CA GLY A 18 39.50 26.47 9.65
C GLY A 18 39.69 26.17 11.13
N LYS A 19 39.44 24.90 11.47
CA LYS A 19 40.23 24.05 12.39
C LYS A 19 40.32 24.49 13.86
N MET A 20 39.63 23.75 14.73
CA MET A 20 40.11 23.49 16.08
C MET A 20 40.50 22.01 16.19
N CYS A 21 41.78 21.78 16.38
CA CYS A 21 42.42 20.48 16.63
C CYS A 21 43.28 20.68 17.87
N TYR A 22 42.94 20.02 18.98
CA TYR A 22 43.80 19.80 20.15
C TYR A 22 43.41 18.42 20.70
N PHE A 23 44.14 17.34 20.39
CA PHE A 23 45.39 16.82 20.99
C PHE A 23 45.24 16.16 22.37
N PHE A 24 45.95 15.02 22.50
CA PHE A 24 46.14 14.07 23.63
C PHE A 24 45.11 12.93 23.70
N HIS A 25 45.48 11.63 23.64
CA HIS A 25 46.70 10.94 24.09
C HIS A 25 47.04 9.69 23.24
N ILE A 26 48.34 9.38 23.13
CA ILE A 26 48.97 8.30 22.34
C ILE A 26 49.38 7.14 23.27
N THR A 27 49.25 5.87 22.84
CA THR A 27 50.24 4.74 22.92
C THR A 27 49.50 3.41 22.63
N GLN A 28 50.01 2.38 21.93
CA GLN A 28 51.16 2.16 21.06
C GLN A 28 50.90 0.82 20.35
N ILE A 29 51.33 0.70 19.09
CA ILE A 29 51.31 -0.51 18.25
C ILE A 29 52.54 -1.37 18.60
N LEU A 30 52.46 -2.72 18.52
CA LEU A 30 53.34 -3.60 17.71
C LEU A 30 53.42 -5.08 18.18
N LEU A 31 53.07 -5.96 17.23
CA LEU A 31 53.72 -7.23 16.81
C LEU A 31 53.58 -8.51 17.66
N GLY A 32 53.18 -9.59 16.98
CA GLY A 32 53.39 -10.98 17.40
C GLY A 32 52.41 -11.97 16.79
N ASP A 33 52.78 -12.57 15.66
CA ASP A 33 52.02 -13.45 14.76
C ASP A 33 51.91 -14.92 15.22
N GLN A 34 51.04 -15.68 14.50
CA GLN A 34 50.99 -17.15 14.28
C GLN A 34 49.90 -18.00 15.00
N GLY A 35 48.82 -18.27 14.24
CA GLY A 35 48.28 -19.63 14.01
C GLY A 35 47.23 -20.22 14.98
N ASN A 36 45.98 -20.40 14.53
CA ASN A 36 45.44 -21.70 14.11
C ASN A 36 43.93 -21.62 13.77
N THR A 37 43.52 -22.42 12.79
CA THR A 37 42.23 -22.53 12.10
C THR A 37 41.13 -23.32 12.85
N MET A 38 39.86 -22.91 12.58
CA MET A 38 38.59 -23.67 12.63
C MET A 38 38.05 -24.22 13.98
N LYS A 39 36.88 -23.72 14.39
CA LYS A 39 35.55 -24.38 14.23
C LYS A 39 34.46 -23.55 14.92
N ASP A 40 33.68 -22.80 14.14
CA ASP A 40 32.36 -22.34 14.58
C ASP A 40 31.44 -23.58 14.66
N GLN A 41 31.05 -23.97 15.87
CA GLN A 41 29.91 -24.84 16.09
C GLN A 41 28.75 -23.98 16.57
N LEU A 42 27.85 -23.62 15.66
CA LEU A 42 26.53 -23.11 15.99
C LEU A 42 25.72 -24.26 16.62
N TYR A 43 25.28 -24.08 17.86
CA TYR A 43 24.45 -25.07 18.53
C TYR A 43 23.01 -24.96 18.05
N ILE A 44 22.31 -26.10 17.98
CA ILE A 44 20.89 -26.16 17.59
C ILE A 44 20.00 -25.29 18.49
N SER A 45 20.39 -25.05 19.75
CA SER A 45 19.73 -24.09 20.64
C SER A 45 19.75 -22.66 20.12
N ASP A 46 20.83 -22.27 19.43
CA ASP A 46 21.05 -20.90 18.93
C ASP A 46 20.20 -20.61 17.69
N VAL A 47 19.74 -21.67 17.01
CA VAL A 47 18.81 -21.59 15.87
C VAL A 47 17.35 -21.70 16.33
N LEU A 48 17.08 -22.36 17.47
CA LEU A 48 15.72 -22.64 17.93
C LEU A 48 15.12 -21.59 18.88
N TYR A 49 15.91 -20.62 19.36
CA TYR A 49 15.43 -19.51 20.20
C TYR A 49 15.91 -18.13 19.71
N VAL A 50 15.76 -17.85 18.41
CA VAL A 50 15.75 -16.46 17.95
C VAL A 50 14.42 -15.86 18.41
N ASP A 51 14.43 -15.14 19.53
CA ASP A 51 13.32 -14.40 20.14
C ASP A 51 12.32 -13.85 19.11
N THR A 52 11.27 -14.62 18.83
CA THR A 52 10.20 -14.23 17.89
C THR A 52 9.09 -13.42 18.56
N GLU A 53 9.18 -13.06 19.85
CA GLU A 53 8.02 -12.53 20.60
C GLU A 53 8.19 -11.19 21.32
N SER A 54 9.30 -10.45 21.21
CA SER A 54 9.44 -9.22 22.04
C SER A 54 10.17 -8.01 21.44
N LYS A 55 10.54 -8.02 20.16
CA LYS A 55 11.07 -6.80 19.51
C LYS A 55 10.21 -6.40 18.32
N GLU A 56 9.43 -5.34 18.53
CA GLU A 56 8.79 -4.55 17.48
C GLU A 56 9.85 -4.21 16.41
N LYS A 57 9.68 -4.73 15.19
CA LYS A 57 10.61 -4.44 14.10
C LYS A 57 10.08 -3.29 13.24
N PRO A 58 10.94 -2.32 12.88
CA PRO A 58 10.59 -1.25 11.98
C PRO A 58 10.33 -1.80 10.56
N LEU A 59 9.42 -1.17 9.82
CA LEU A 59 9.21 -1.47 8.40
C LEU A 59 10.38 -0.87 7.59
N THR A 60 11.38 -1.68 7.25
CA THR A 60 12.56 -1.23 6.48
C THR A 60 12.30 -1.21 4.99
N VAL A 61 12.49 -0.05 4.36
CA VAL A 61 12.30 0.18 2.92
C VAL A 61 13.54 -0.27 2.13
N ASN A 62 13.39 -1.12 1.12
CA ASN A 62 14.42 -1.27 0.07
C ASN A 62 14.03 -0.45 -1.18
N THR A 63 15.00 0.20 -1.80
CA THR A 63 14.82 1.13 -2.94
C THR A 63 14.75 0.45 -4.30
N GLN A 64 14.83 -0.89 -4.36
CA GLN A 64 15.09 -1.60 -5.61
C GLN A 64 13.90 -2.38 -6.16
N ASN A 65 12.83 -2.61 -5.39
CA ASN A 65 11.65 -3.33 -5.88
C ASN A 65 10.34 -2.81 -5.26
N THR A 66 9.79 -1.72 -5.78
CA THR A 66 8.50 -1.23 -5.29
C THR A 66 7.36 -1.98 -5.97
N VAL A 67 6.92 -3.09 -5.38
CA VAL A 67 5.56 -3.56 -5.62
C VAL A 67 4.63 -2.53 -5.00
N GLN A 68 4.16 -1.59 -5.81
CA GLN A 68 3.31 -0.49 -5.35
C GLN A 68 2.03 -1.07 -4.72
N PRO A 69 1.53 -0.58 -3.56
CA PRO A 69 0.24 -1.02 -3.00
C PRO A 69 -0.94 -0.86 -3.97
N VAL A 70 -0.78 0.04 -4.94
CA VAL A 70 -1.63 0.22 -6.11
C VAL A 70 -1.81 -1.05 -6.92
N ALA A 71 -0.86 -1.97 -6.90
CA ALA A 71 -0.95 -3.23 -7.62
C ALA A 71 -1.92 -4.21 -6.95
N PHE A 72 -2.09 -4.18 -5.62
CA PHE A 72 -3.16 -4.95 -4.94
C PHE A 72 -4.55 -4.51 -5.41
N MET A 73 -4.68 -3.25 -5.83
CA MET A 73 -5.90 -2.76 -6.45
C MET A 73 -6.23 -3.36 -7.81
N ARG A 74 -5.27 -4.03 -8.47
CA ARG A 74 -5.48 -4.75 -9.73
C ARG A 74 -6.14 -6.10 -9.50
N LEU A 75 -5.98 -6.71 -8.33
CA LEU A 75 -6.32 -8.10 -8.06
C LEU A 75 -7.82 -8.37 -7.81
N GLY A 76 -8.69 -7.35 -7.82
CA GLY A 76 -10.11 -7.59 -7.55
C GLY A 76 -10.45 -7.83 -6.07
N ILE A 77 -9.57 -7.41 -5.15
CA ILE A 77 -9.79 -7.57 -3.70
C ILE A 77 -11.00 -6.77 -3.21
N PHE A 78 -11.09 -5.51 -3.68
CA PHE A 78 -12.20 -4.59 -3.43
C PHE A 78 -13.08 -4.51 -4.67
N VAL A 79 -14.35 -4.82 -4.51
CA VAL A 79 -15.29 -5.04 -5.61
C VAL A 79 -16.66 -4.45 -5.28
N PRO A 80 -17.45 -4.07 -6.28
CA PRO A 80 -18.78 -3.52 -6.04
C PRO A 80 -19.68 -4.49 -5.28
N LYS A 81 -20.53 -3.96 -4.40
CA LYS A 81 -21.61 -4.72 -3.76
C LYS A 81 -22.45 -5.42 -4.84
N PRO A 82 -22.71 -6.73 -4.70
CA PRO A 82 -23.53 -7.42 -5.67
C PRO A 82 -24.98 -6.89 -5.59
N ALA A 83 -25.67 -6.86 -6.73
CA ALA A 83 -27.06 -6.39 -6.78
C ALA A 83 -28.06 -7.32 -6.05
N ARG A 84 -27.65 -8.56 -5.78
CA ARG A 84 -28.35 -9.57 -4.97
C ARG A 84 -27.31 -10.29 -4.10
N SER A 85 -27.72 -10.92 -3.02
CA SER A 85 -26.93 -11.56 -1.95
C SER A 85 -25.99 -12.71 -2.38
N ALA A 86 -25.23 -12.56 -3.46
CA ALA A 86 -24.19 -13.48 -3.88
C ALA A 86 -22.94 -13.26 -3.02
N GLN A 87 -22.85 -14.01 -1.92
CA GLN A 87 -21.68 -14.07 -1.03
C GLN A 87 -20.56 -14.93 -1.62
N HIS A 88 -20.21 -14.76 -2.90
CA HIS A 88 -19.11 -15.54 -3.46
C HIS A 88 -17.77 -14.93 -3.03
N SER A 89 -17.07 -15.58 -2.10
CA SER A 89 -15.65 -15.32 -1.83
C SER A 89 -14.81 -16.03 -2.90
N SER A 90 -14.53 -15.35 -4.01
CA SER A 90 -13.63 -15.91 -5.02
C SER A 90 -12.21 -15.99 -4.45
N VAL A 91 -11.55 -17.11 -4.69
CA VAL A 91 -10.08 -17.21 -4.58
C VAL A 91 -9.49 -16.28 -5.63
N ILE A 92 -8.64 -15.36 -5.19
CA ILE A 92 -7.94 -14.42 -6.05
C ILE A 92 -6.54 -14.97 -6.26
N ASP A 93 -6.15 -15.22 -7.51
CA ASP A 93 -4.77 -15.51 -7.84
C ASP A 93 -3.96 -14.21 -7.78
N ALA A 94 -2.97 -14.19 -6.90
CA ALA A 94 -2.08 -13.07 -6.67
C ALA A 94 -0.62 -13.42 -7.03
N SER A 95 -0.37 -14.58 -7.67
CA SER A 95 0.96 -15.12 -7.92
C SER A 95 1.83 -14.16 -8.73
N GLU A 96 1.34 -13.63 -9.85
CA GLU A 96 2.09 -12.69 -10.70
C GLU A 96 2.52 -11.43 -9.95
N LEU A 97 1.66 -10.93 -9.04
CA LEU A 97 1.92 -9.71 -8.31
C LEU A 97 2.81 -9.96 -7.09
N CYS A 98 2.38 -10.85 -6.21
CA CYS A 98 2.99 -11.05 -4.91
C CYS A 98 4.32 -11.79 -5.02
N SER A 99 4.59 -12.53 -6.11
CA SER A 99 5.90 -13.13 -6.36
C SER A 99 7.00 -12.08 -6.58
N GLN A 100 6.65 -10.81 -6.77
CA GLN A 100 7.61 -9.71 -6.88
C GLN A 100 8.03 -9.16 -5.51
N PHE A 101 7.28 -9.48 -4.44
CA PHE A 101 7.66 -9.10 -3.08
C PHE A 101 9.01 -9.67 -2.71
N GLU A 102 9.81 -8.90 -1.97
CA GLU A 102 11.11 -9.34 -1.48
C GLU A 102 11.01 -10.66 -0.72
N TYR A 103 10.06 -10.74 0.22
CA TYR A 103 9.83 -11.95 1.02
C TYR A 103 9.42 -13.15 0.16
N ALA A 104 8.55 -12.94 -0.83
CA ALA A 104 8.13 -14.03 -1.72
C ALA A 104 9.28 -14.56 -2.58
N ARG A 105 10.15 -13.68 -3.08
CA ARG A 105 11.32 -14.06 -3.87
C ARG A 105 12.37 -14.76 -3.03
N SER A 106 12.69 -14.25 -1.84
CA SER A 106 13.69 -14.85 -0.97
C SER A 106 13.31 -16.27 -0.54
N GLU A 107 12.02 -16.50 -0.29
CA GLU A 107 11.50 -17.82 0.11
C GLU A 107 11.13 -18.72 -1.08
N GLY A 108 11.21 -18.21 -2.32
CA GLY A 108 10.84 -18.95 -3.52
C GLY A 108 9.35 -19.32 -3.61
N PHE A 109 8.47 -18.46 -3.10
CA PHE A 109 7.02 -18.64 -3.24
C PHE A 109 6.56 -18.28 -4.65
N THR A 110 5.88 -19.22 -5.31
CA THR A 110 5.44 -19.10 -6.71
C THR A 110 3.94 -19.15 -6.87
N GLU A 111 3.23 -19.71 -5.88
CA GLU A 111 1.78 -19.82 -5.88
C GLU A 111 1.21 -19.02 -4.73
N ILE A 112 0.54 -17.92 -5.05
CA ILE A 112 0.07 -16.97 -4.05
C ILE A 112 -1.40 -16.69 -4.32
N SER A 113 -2.22 -16.88 -3.30
CA SER A 113 -3.68 -16.70 -3.41
C SER A 113 -4.23 -15.90 -2.24
N ILE A 114 -5.30 -15.16 -2.50
CA ILE A 114 -6.00 -14.37 -1.48
C ILE A 114 -7.43 -14.92 -1.35
N VAL A 115 -7.83 -15.25 -0.13
CA VAL A 115 -9.13 -15.86 0.20
C VAL A 115 -9.75 -15.11 1.37
N GLY A 116 -11.08 -15.14 1.49
CA GLY A 116 -11.81 -14.58 2.62
C GLY A 116 -12.97 -13.67 2.19
N PRO A 117 -13.58 -12.92 3.12
CA PRO A 117 -14.84 -12.20 2.91
C PRO A 117 -14.75 -11.15 1.80
N ARG A 118 -15.81 -10.93 1.03
CA ARG A 118 -15.83 -9.89 -0.01
C ARG A 118 -15.67 -8.49 0.60
N LEU A 119 -14.84 -7.63 0.00
CA LEU A 119 -14.63 -6.26 0.43
C LEU A 119 -15.28 -5.28 -0.55
N ASP A 120 -16.07 -4.34 -0.03
CA ASP A 120 -16.78 -3.33 -0.82
C ASP A 120 -15.96 -2.07 -1.09
N MET A 121 -16.39 -1.27 -2.07
CA MET A 121 -15.69 -0.04 -2.43
C MET A 121 -16.09 1.17 -1.56
N ASP A 122 -17.28 1.18 -0.97
CA ASP A 122 -17.79 2.36 -0.26
C ASP A 122 -17.28 2.46 1.18
N THR A 123 -17.07 1.35 1.87
CA THR A 123 -16.61 1.30 3.26
C THR A 123 -15.26 0.60 3.34
N ASP A 124 -15.15 -0.64 2.85
CA ASP A 124 -13.95 -1.45 3.10
C ASP A 124 -12.72 -0.88 2.42
N PHE A 125 -12.88 -0.42 1.19
CA PHE A 125 -11.80 0.24 0.49
C PHE A 125 -11.34 1.51 1.22
N LYS A 126 -12.26 2.30 1.79
CA LYS A 126 -11.92 3.52 2.56
C LYS A 126 -11.17 3.18 3.83
N VAL A 127 -11.60 2.15 4.56
CA VAL A 127 -10.91 1.67 5.76
C VAL A 127 -9.52 1.17 5.41
N TRP A 128 -9.36 0.39 4.34
CA TRP A 128 -8.06 -0.05 3.84
C TRP A 128 -7.11 1.11 3.51
N ILE A 129 -7.62 2.17 2.86
CA ILE A 129 -6.82 3.37 2.60
C ILE A 129 -6.40 4.07 3.90
N GLY A 130 -7.28 4.07 4.91
CA GLY A 130 -6.93 4.54 6.26
C GLY A 130 -5.83 3.70 6.92
N ILE A 131 -5.87 2.37 6.76
CA ILE A 131 -4.83 1.45 7.26
C ILE A 131 -3.48 1.78 6.60
N ILE A 132 -3.44 1.86 5.26
CA ILE A 132 -2.20 2.21 4.54
C ILE A 132 -1.66 3.55 5.02
N ARG A 133 -2.52 4.55 5.24
CA ARG A 133 -2.12 5.87 5.75
C ARG A 133 -1.56 5.82 7.17
N ALA A 134 -2.21 5.08 8.06
CA ALA A 134 -1.73 4.89 9.41
C ALA A 134 -0.34 4.25 9.40
N PHE A 135 -0.15 3.17 8.65
CA PHE A 135 1.16 2.52 8.49
C PHE A 135 2.21 3.38 7.80
N SER A 136 1.80 4.20 6.83
CA SER A 136 2.71 5.16 6.25
C SER A 136 3.24 6.21 7.22
N LYS A 137 2.36 6.67 8.13
CA LYS A 137 2.66 7.77 9.05
C LYS A 137 3.39 7.28 10.29
N TYR A 138 2.99 6.12 10.79
CA TYR A 138 3.44 5.59 12.09
C TYR A 138 4.23 4.28 11.99
N GLY A 139 4.11 3.55 10.88
CA GLY A 139 4.68 2.20 10.71
C GLY A 139 6.19 2.15 10.50
N ILE A 140 6.85 3.31 10.36
CA ILE A 140 8.32 3.38 10.33
C ILE A 140 8.91 2.84 11.64
N PHE A 141 8.22 3.05 12.77
CA PHE A 141 8.73 2.75 14.11
C PHE A 141 8.24 1.41 14.66
N SER A 142 7.14 0.87 14.14
CA SER A 142 6.56 -0.38 14.62
C SER A 142 5.56 -0.96 13.62
N ASN A 143 5.50 -2.29 13.50
CA ASN A 143 4.45 -2.98 12.76
C ASN A 143 3.10 -3.02 13.51
N ARG A 144 3.06 -2.49 14.76
CA ARG A 144 1.86 -2.27 15.55
C ARG A 144 1.66 -0.77 15.79
N ILE A 145 0.47 -0.27 15.51
CA ILE A 145 0.13 1.15 15.60
C ILE A 145 -1.08 1.32 16.50
N LYS A 146 -1.02 2.31 17.37
CA LYS A 146 -2.14 2.76 18.20
C LYS A 146 -2.43 4.22 17.91
N LEU A 147 -3.68 4.53 17.54
CA LEU A 147 -4.10 5.89 17.22
C LEU A 147 -5.54 6.16 17.66
N LYS A 148 -5.93 7.43 17.67
CA LYS A 148 -7.31 7.80 17.99
C LYS A 148 -8.26 7.33 16.90
N PHE A 149 -9.43 6.81 17.25
CA PHE A 149 -10.43 6.43 16.26
C PHE A 149 -10.88 7.64 15.43
N SER A 150 -11.06 8.80 16.06
CA SER A 150 -11.38 10.05 15.38
C SER A 150 -10.32 10.49 14.35
N GLU A 151 -9.05 10.17 14.58
CA GLU A 151 -7.96 10.37 13.61
C GLU A 151 -8.03 9.34 12.48
N PHE A 152 -8.11 8.05 12.85
CA PHE A 152 -8.20 6.96 11.89
C PHE A 152 -9.36 7.13 10.90
N ALA A 153 -10.55 7.50 11.40
CA ALA A 153 -11.72 7.71 10.56
C ALA A 153 -11.54 8.89 9.57
N LYS A 154 -10.77 9.93 9.93
CA LYS A 154 -10.40 11.00 9.00
C LYS A 154 -9.45 10.48 7.92
N ASP A 155 -8.50 9.63 8.29
CA ASP A 155 -7.56 9.02 7.33
C ASP A 155 -8.27 8.11 6.33
N CYS A 156 -9.31 7.38 6.78
CA CYS A 156 -10.23 6.65 5.91
C CYS A 156 -11.05 7.55 4.96
N GLY A 157 -11.08 8.87 5.21
CA GLY A 157 -11.82 9.84 4.41
C GLY A 157 -13.27 10.05 4.84
N PHE A 158 -13.66 9.63 6.06
CA PHE A 158 -14.96 9.92 6.62
C PHE A 158 -14.99 11.34 7.24
N PRO A 159 -16.06 12.12 7.03
CA PRO A 159 -16.15 13.46 7.59
C PRO A 159 -16.36 13.39 9.10
N SER A 160 -15.68 14.26 9.86
CA SER A 160 -15.69 14.24 11.33
C SER A 160 -17.09 14.43 11.94
N LYS A 161 -18.00 15.10 11.22
CA LYS A 161 -19.42 15.26 11.63
C LYS A 161 -20.23 13.96 11.58
N LYS A 162 -19.70 12.87 11.02
CA LYS A 162 -20.39 11.57 10.84
C LYS A 162 -19.81 10.45 11.70
N LEU A 163 -19.05 10.76 12.76
CA LEU A 163 -18.54 9.76 13.71
C LEU A 163 -19.66 9.30 14.67
N ASP A 164 -20.78 8.85 14.11
CA ASP A 164 -21.90 8.29 14.84
C ASP A 164 -21.67 6.79 15.16
N SER A 165 -22.56 6.19 15.94
CA SER A 165 -22.50 4.76 16.30
C SER A 165 -22.56 3.84 15.07
N LYS A 166 -23.28 4.26 14.02
CA LYS A 166 -23.43 3.50 12.78
C LYS A 166 -22.13 3.44 11.98
N LEU A 167 -21.41 4.55 11.85
CA LEU A 167 -20.10 4.58 11.18
C LEU A 167 -19.09 3.77 11.98
N ARG A 168 -19.09 3.88 13.31
CA ARG A 168 -18.24 3.06 14.20
C ARG A 168 -18.46 1.57 13.96
N ALA A 169 -19.72 1.11 13.96
CA ALA A 169 -20.06 -0.28 13.66
C ALA A 169 -19.60 -0.68 12.24
N SER A 170 -19.79 0.20 11.26
CA SER A 170 -19.36 -0.07 9.87
C SER A 170 -17.84 -0.21 9.74
N ILE A 171 -17.05 0.59 10.46
CA ILE A 171 -15.59 0.49 10.49
C ILE A 171 -15.16 -0.78 11.23
N HIS A 172 -15.81 -1.13 12.34
CA HIS A 172 -15.55 -2.38 13.06
C HIS A 172 -15.75 -3.61 12.16
N GLU A 173 -16.91 -3.71 11.51
CA GLU A 173 -17.21 -4.78 10.54
C GLU A 173 -16.20 -4.80 9.38
N SER A 174 -15.74 -3.64 8.95
CA SER A 174 -14.73 -3.52 7.90
C SER A 174 -13.38 -4.07 8.34
N LEU A 175 -12.91 -3.71 9.54
CA LEU A 175 -11.67 -4.25 10.11
C LEU A 175 -11.73 -5.76 10.28
N LEU A 176 -12.88 -6.30 10.71
CA LEU A 176 -13.12 -7.74 10.80
C LEU A 176 -12.96 -8.41 9.42
N LYS A 177 -13.59 -7.85 8.38
CA LYS A 177 -13.49 -8.41 7.02
C LYS A 177 -12.08 -8.30 6.45
N ILE A 178 -11.40 -7.17 6.63
CA ILE A 178 -10.03 -6.95 6.15
C ILE A 178 -9.08 -7.94 6.84
N ARG A 179 -9.17 -8.09 8.17
CA ARG A 179 -8.40 -9.10 8.91
C ARG A 179 -8.72 -10.52 8.45
N GLY A 180 -9.99 -10.79 8.10
CA GLY A 180 -10.44 -12.08 7.56
C GLY A 180 -9.92 -12.41 6.16
N LYS A 181 -9.28 -11.47 5.45
CA LYS A 181 -8.62 -11.76 4.17
C LYS A 181 -7.26 -12.42 4.42
N SER A 182 -7.18 -13.70 4.11
CA SER A 182 -5.95 -14.50 4.20
C SER A 182 -5.19 -14.48 2.88
N ILE A 183 -3.88 -14.27 2.94
CA ILE A 183 -2.93 -14.40 1.84
C ILE A 183 -2.14 -15.68 2.10
N SER A 184 -2.24 -16.62 1.16
CA SER A 184 -1.56 -17.91 1.22
C SER A 184 -0.43 -17.95 0.20
N PHE A 185 0.78 -18.20 0.68
CA PHE A 185 2.00 -18.36 -0.12
C PHE A 185 2.40 -19.83 -0.12
N LYS A 186 2.71 -20.38 -1.29
CA LYS A 186 3.15 -21.77 -1.48
C LYS A 186 4.35 -21.85 -2.41
N ARG A 187 5.26 -22.77 -2.08
CA ARG A 187 6.41 -23.14 -2.93
C ARG A 187 6.02 -24.30 -3.84
N GLY A 188 5.66 -23.98 -5.08
CA GLY A 188 5.19 -24.94 -6.09
C GLY A 188 3.86 -25.63 -5.74
N LYS A 189 3.38 -26.46 -6.69
CA LYS A 189 2.06 -27.14 -6.60
C LYS A 189 1.95 -28.14 -5.45
N ASP A 190 3.07 -28.72 -5.04
CA ASP A 190 3.10 -29.84 -4.08
C ASP A 190 3.10 -29.41 -2.60
N THR A 191 2.90 -28.11 -2.30
CA THR A 191 2.85 -27.56 -0.91
C THR A 191 4.01 -28.05 -0.03
N ARG A 192 5.25 -27.99 -0.52
CA ARG A 192 6.44 -28.42 0.24
C ARG A 192 6.77 -27.51 1.42
N ALA A 193 6.43 -26.22 1.29
CA ALA A 193 6.48 -25.20 2.32
C ALA A 193 5.45 -24.12 1.97
N GLY A 194 4.87 -23.49 2.99
CA GLY A 194 3.90 -22.43 2.80
C GLY A 194 3.86 -21.46 3.98
N TYR A 195 3.39 -20.25 3.69
CA TYR A 195 3.21 -19.18 4.66
C TYR A 195 1.82 -18.58 4.50
N ASN A 196 1.09 -18.43 5.60
CA ASN A 196 -0.25 -17.84 5.57
C ASN A 196 -0.27 -16.62 6.50
N THR A 197 -0.82 -15.52 6.00
CA THR A 197 -0.96 -14.27 6.76
C THR A 197 -2.22 -13.51 6.33
N GLY A 198 -2.48 -12.35 6.92
CA GLY A 198 -3.64 -11.52 6.58
C GLY A 198 -3.27 -10.20 5.92
N LEU A 199 -4.28 -9.48 5.39
CA LEU A 199 -4.12 -8.06 5.03
C LEU A 199 -3.81 -7.18 6.24
N ILE A 200 -4.17 -7.61 7.44
CA ILE A 200 -3.71 -7.15 8.75
C ILE A 200 -3.75 -8.34 9.72
N LYS A 201 -2.92 -8.34 10.76
CA LYS A 201 -2.94 -9.34 11.85
C LYS A 201 -3.98 -8.98 12.91
N VAL A 202 -4.00 -7.71 13.32
CA VAL A 202 -4.88 -7.19 14.37
C VAL A 202 -5.58 -5.93 13.87
N GLY A 203 -6.87 -5.83 14.17
CA GLY A 203 -7.68 -4.61 14.01
C GLY A 203 -8.54 -4.44 15.25
N PHE A 204 -7.94 -3.93 16.33
CA PHE A 204 -8.64 -3.64 17.58
C PHE A 204 -9.32 -2.28 17.50
N PHE A 205 -10.50 -2.18 18.10
CA PHE A 205 -11.31 -0.99 18.11
C PHE A 205 -12.04 -0.87 19.45
N ASP A 206 -11.88 0.27 20.11
CA ASP A 206 -12.61 0.66 21.31
C ASP A 206 -13.22 2.05 21.08
N ALA A 207 -14.52 2.06 20.82
CA ALA A 207 -15.29 3.28 20.55
C ALA A 207 -15.31 4.23 21.74
N ASP A 208 -15.42 3.68 22.94
CA ASP A 208 -15.62 4.43 24.18
C ASP A 208 -14.32 5.11 24.62
N LYS A 209 -13.19 4.43 24.39
CA LYS A 209 -11.86 4.98 24.66
C LYS A 209 -11.28 5.79 23.49
N ASP A 210 -11.99 5.90 22.37
CA ASP A 210 -11.52 6.53 21.12
C ASP A 210 -10.18 5.93 20.62
N ILE A 211 -10.02 4.60 20.67
CA ILE A 211 -8.76 3.92 20.33
C ILE A 211 -8.96 2.93 19.17
N VAL A 212 -8.00 2.92 18.24
CA VAL A 212 -7.80 1.87 17.24
C VAL A 212 -6.38 1.35 17.39
N GLU A 213 -6.21 0.02 17.39
CA GLU A 213 -4.90 -0.61 17.27
C GLU A 213 -4.85 -1.49 16.02
N LEU A 214 -3.83 -1.31 15.20
CA LEU A 214 -3.60 -2.04 13.96
C LEU A 214 -2.27 -2.77 14.07
N GLU A 215 -2.22 -4.02 13.63
CA GLU A 215 -0.96 -4.74 13.49
C GLU A 215 -0.86 -5.36 12.10
N ALA A 216 0.28 -5.17 11.45
CA ALA A 216 0.58 -5.70 10.14
C ALA A 216 1.68 -6.77 10.22
N ASP A 217 1.76 -7.57 9.15
CA ASP A 217 2.88 -8.46 8.95
C ASP A 217 4.09 -7.72 8.37
N GLU A 218 5.18 -7.66 9.14
CA GLU A 218 6.44 -7.00 8.74
C GLU A 218 7.02 -7.55 7.43
N ARG A 219 6.77 -8.85 7.16
CA ARG A 219 7.22 -9.52 5.93
C ARG A 219 6.55 -8.99 4.68
N LEU A 220 5.40 -8.33 4.82
CA LEU A 220 4.63 -7.73 3.73
C LEU A 220 4.63 -6.19 3.82
N TRP A 221 5.71 -5.59 4.34
CA TRP A 221 5.83 -4.14 4.51
C TRP A 221 5.55 -3.37 3.20
N GLU A 222 5.89 -3.95 2.06
CA GLU A 222 5.67 -3.41 0.71
C GLU A 222 4.18 -3.08 0.44
N LEU A 223 3.25 -3.79 1.10
CA LEU A 223 1.80 -3.54 1.00
C LEU A 223 1.37 -2.20 1.60
N TYR A 224 2.10 -1.71 2.60
CA TYR A 224 1.71 -0.56 3.39
C TYR A 224 2.51 0.70 3.02
N TYR A 225 3.42 0.60 2.05
CA TYR A 225 4.24 1.72 1.60
C TYR A 225 3.41 2.76 0.82
N TYR A 226 3.24 3.95 1.38
CA TYR A 226 2.39 4.97 0.76
C TYR A 226 2.96 5.56 -0.52
N ASP A 227 2.37 5.15 -1.65
CA ASP A 227 2.57 5.81 -2.93
C ASP A 227 1.61 7.02 -3.05
N PHE A 228 2.11 8.15 -3.58
CA PHE A 228 1.35 9.36 -3.94
C PHE A 228 0.06 9.07 -4.74
N ARG A 229 -0.02 7.92 -5.42
CA ARG A 229 -1.24 7.46 -6.10
C ARG A 229 -2.43 7.23 -5.17
N VAL A 230 -2.22 6.93 -3.89
CA VAL A 230 -3.29 6.79 -2.87
C VAL A 230 -4.01 8.12 -2.62
N VAL A 231 -3.29 9.26 -2.72
CA VAL A 231 -3.88 10.61 -2.62
C VAL A 231 -4.80 10.93 -3.80
N LEU A 232 -4.38 10.53 -5.01
CA LEU A 232 -5.17 10.74 -6.24
C LEU A 232 -6.48 9.97 -6.19
N GLN A 233 -6.44 8.76 -5.60
CA GLN A 233 -7.62 7.91 -5.46
C GLN A 233 -8.71 8.54 -4.59
N GLN A 234 -8.35 9.28 -3.55
CA GLN A 234 -9.35 9.93 -2.70
C GLN A 234 -10.13 11.05 -3.40
N HIS A 235 -9.51 11.83 -4.27
CA HIS A 235 -10.19 12.92 -4.96
C HIS A 235 -11.24 12.37 -5.92
N ALA A 236 -10.88 11.34 -6.70
CA ALA A 236 -11.82 10.70 -7.62
C ALA A 236 -12.92 9.92 -6.90
N ILE A 237 -12.60 9.23 -5.81
CA ILE A 237 -13.61 8.50 -5.04
C ILE A 237 -14.61 9.44 -4.39
N LYS A 238 -14.17 10.61 -3.93
CA LYS A 238 -15.08 11.67 -3.45
C LYS A 238 -16.01 12.19 -4.55
N ALA A 239 -15.54 12.26 -5.80
CA ALA A 239 -16.35 12.65 -6.97
C ALA A 239 -17.30 11.52 -7.45
N LEU A 240 -17.16 10.30 -6.93
CA LEU A 240 -17.96 9.13 -7.30
C LEU A 240 -18.75 8.56 -6.10
N PRO A 241 -19.55 9.35 -5.37
CA PRO A 241 -20.22 8.86 -4.16
C PRO A 241 -21.21 7.75 -4.50
N ARG A 242 -21.13 6.61 -3.78
CA ARG A 242 -22.00 5.42 -3.95
C ARG A 242 -21.95 4.78 -5.34
N GLN A 243 -20.99 5.13 -6.18
CA GLN A 243 -20.81 4.59 -7.52
C GLN A 243 -19.71 3.53 -7.52
N GLU A 244 -19.90 2.44 -6.78
CA GLU A 244 -18.86 1.46 -6.49
C GLU A 244 -18.23 0.85 -7.76
N VAL A 245 -19.01 0.63 -8.82
CA VAL A 245 -18.47 0.13 -10.10
C VAL A 245 -17.53 1.15 -10.74
N ALA A 246 -17.91 2.43 -10.76
CA ALA A 246 -17.06 3.49 -11.28
C ALA A 246 -15.80 3.66 -10.42
N GLN A 247 -15.92 3.58 -9.10
CA GLN A 247 -14.78 3.60 -8.18
C GLN A 247 -13.82 2.41 -8.44
N ALA A 248 -14.35 1.19 -8.61
CA ALA A 248 -13.52 0.01 -8.87
C ALA A 248 -12.82 0.09 -10.23
N ILE A 249 -13.51 0.53 -11.28
CA ILE A 249 -12.90 0.76 -12.60
C ILE A 249 -11.86 1.88 -12.53
N TYR A 250 -12.15 2.98 -11.83
CA TYR A 250 -11.22 4.08 -11.63
C TYR A 250 -9.92 3.56 -10.99
N THR A 251 -10.03 2.84 -9.88
CA THR A 251 -8.87 2.36 -9.14
C THR A 251 -8.08 1.33 -9.95
N PHE A 252 -8.77 0.45 -10.68
CA PHE A 252 -8.13 -0.45 -11.64
C PHE A 252 -7.37 0.32 -12.71
N ILE A 253 -7.99 1.27 -13.40
CA ILE A 253 -7.35 2.08 -14.45
C ILE A 253 -6.19 2.92 -13.87
N ALA A 254 -6.36 3.54 -12.71
CA ALA A 254 -5.31 4.33 -12.04
C ALA A 254 -4.07 3.49 -11.69
N SER A 255 -4.29 2.19 -11.47
CA SER A 255 -3.20 1.27 -11.21
C SER A 255 -2.40 0.90 -12.45
N LEU A 256 -2.95 1.00 -13.66
CA LEU A 256 -2.26 0.57 -14.89
C LEU A 256 -1.15 1.54 -15.33
N PRO A 257 -0.16 1.08 -16.12
CA PRO A 257 0.89 1.93 -16.72
C PRO A 257 0.30 3.09 -17.54
N PRO A 258 1.00 4.24 -17.70
CA PRO A 258 0.55 5.46 -18.42
C PRO A 258 -0.23 5.23 -19.72
N ASN A 259 0.21 4.29 -20.55
CA ASN A 259 -0.46 3.88 -21.78
C ASN A 259 -0.74 2.38 -21.70
N PRO A 260 -1.86 1.96 -21.10
CA PRO A 260 -2.18 0.54 -20.99
C PRO A 260 -2.57 -0.03 -22.36
N ALA A 261 -2.29 -1.31 -22.57
CA ALA A 261 -2.87 -2.04 -23.69
C ALA A 261 -4.41 -2.01 -23.62
N PRO A 262 -5.12 -2.16 -24.77
CA PRO A 262 -6.57 -2.18 -24.79
C PRO A 262 -7.17 -3.18 -23.78
N ILE A 263 -8.14 -2.73 -22.99
CA ILE A 263 -8.69 -3.50 -21.87
C ILE A 263 -9.97 -4.18 -22.32
N SER A 264 -9.98 -5.52 -22.35
CA SER A 264 -11.19 -6.26 -22.71
C SER A 264 -12.28 -6.10 -21.63
N PHE A 265 -13.55 -6.13 -22.07
CA PHE A 265 -14.66 -6.19 -21.11
C PHE A 265 -14.63 -7.47 -20.27
N ASP A 266 -14.08 -8.57 -20.77
CA ASP A 266 -13.85 -9.80 -20.00
C ASP A 266 -12.99 -9.48 -18.77
N ARG A 267 -11.84 -8.82 -18.98
CA ARG A 267 -10.94 -8.41 -17.88
C ARG A 267 -11.59 -7.44 -16.90
N LEU A 268 -12.44 -6.52 -17.37
CA LEU A 268 -13.19 -5.62 -16.49
C LEU A 268 -14.24 -6.39 -15.67
N ARG A 269 -14.92 -7.38 -16.25
CA ARG A 269 -15.90 -8.23 -15.55
C ARG A 269 -15.22 -9.04 -14.45
N ASP A 270 -14.09 -9.66 -14.75
CA ASP A 270 -13.29 -10.43 -13.79
C ASP A 270 -12.83 -9.52 -12.64
N ARG A 271 -12.28 -8.33 -12.97
CA ARG A 271 -11.85 -7.35 -11.96
C ARG A 271 -12.99 -6.93 -11.04
N LEU A 272 -14.19 -6.78 -11.56
CA LEU A 272 -15.36 -6.33 -10.80
C LEU A 272 -16.06 -7.48 -10.07
N SER A 273 -15.71 -8.74 -10.36
CA SER A 273 -16.35 -9.94 -9.80
C SER A 273 -17.88 -9.80 -9.84
N LEU A 274 -18.41 -9.46 -11.02
CA LEU A 274 -19.85 -9.31 -11.25
C LEU A 274 -20.47 -10.69 -11.50
N VAL A 275 -21.67 -10.92 -10.95
CA VAL A 275 -22.37 -12.22 -11.01
C VAL A 275 -23.63 -12.15 -11.88
N SER A 276 -24.00 -10.98 -12.42
CA SER A 276 -25.16 -10.82 -13.30
C SER A 276 -24.90 -11.33 -14.71
N GLU A 277 -25.92 -11.35 -15.57
CA GLU A 277 -25.73 -11.73 -16.98
C GLU A 277 -24.74 -10.80 -17.71
N ILE A 278 -23.97 -11.35 -18.64
CA ILE A 278 -22.92 -10.62 -19.40
C ILE A 278 -23.46 -9.32 -20.02
N LYS A 279 -24.69 -9.34 -20.55
CA LYS A 279 -25.34 -8.16 -21.14
C LYS A 279 -25.51 -7.05 -20.11
N GLU A 280 -25.96 -7.39 -18.91
CA GLU A 280 -26.15 -6.46 -17.81
C GLU A 280 -24.81 -5.97 -17.24
N GLN A 281 -23.85 -6.86 -17.07
CA GLN A 281 -22.48 -6.50 -16.67
C GLN A 281 -21.89 -5.46 -17.64
N ASN A 282 -21.98 -5.71 -18.95
CA ASN A 282 -21.50 -4.79 -19.98
C ASN A 282 -22.24 -3.44 -19.93
N ARG A 283 -23.56 -3.43 -19.67
CA ARG A 283 -24.34 -2.20 -19.51
C ARG A 283 -23.85 -1.37 -18.33
N VAL A 284 -23.63 -2.01 -17.18
CA VAL A 284 -23.16 -1.35 -15.95
C VAL A 284 -21.73 -0.83 -16.13
N ILE A 285 -20.84 -1.62 -16.74
CA ILE A 285 -19.47 -1.19 -17.06
C ILE A 285 -19.46 0.05 -17.97
N LYS A 286 -20.29 0.05 -19.04
CA LYS A 286 -20.41 1.21 -19.94
C LYS A 286 -20.86 2.47 -19.20
N LYS A 287 -21.88 2.35 -18.33
CA LYS A 287 -22.35 3.47 -17.50
C LYS A 287 -21.25 3.99 -16.56
N ALA A 288 -20.49 3.10 -15.95
CA ALA A 288 -19.39 3.48 -15.07
C ALA A 288 -18.25 4.18 -15.83
N ILE A 289 -17.87 3.70 -17.02
CA ILE A 289 -16.87 4.36 -17.89
C ILE A 289 -17.36 5.74 -18.32
N ALA A 290 -18.61 5.87 -18.76
CA ALA A 290 -19.20 7.15 -19.13
C ALA A 290 -19.14 8.15 -17.97
N LYS A 291 -19.35 7.68 -16.73
CA LYS A 291 -19.24 8.53 -15.56
C LYS A 291 -17.81 8.98 -15.26
N LEU A 292 -16.81 8.16 -15.53
CA LEU A 292 -15.40 8.54 -15.43
C LEU A 292 -15.00 9.60 -16.47
N ILE A 293 -15.62 9.56 -17.65
CA ILE A 293 -15.47 10.58 -18.69
C ILE A 293 -16.14 11.88 -18.24
N ASP A 294 -17.38 11.80 -17.75
CA ASP A 294 -18.19 12.94 -17.27
C ASP A 294 -17.51 13.73 -16.15
N ILE A 295 -16.88 13.05 -15.18
CA ILE A 295 -16.12 13.74 -14.12
C ILE A 295 -14.76 14.27 -14.60
N GLY A 296 -14.40 14.09 -15.86
CA GLY A 296 -13.14 14.55 -16.45
C GLY A 296 -11.91 13.71 -16.11
N TYR A 297 -12.07 12.53 -15.51
CA TYR A 297 -10.93 11.65 -15.20
C TYR A 297 -10.37 10.98 -16.44
N LEU A 298 -11.25 10.49 -17.32
CA LEU A 298 -10.88 9.57 -18.39
C LEU A 298 -11.24 10.15 -19.75
N ASP A 299 -10.29 10.10 -20.68
CA ASP A 299 -10.58 10.17 -22.12
C ASP A 299 -10.34 8.77 -22.69
N ALA A 300 -11.41 8.17 -23.21
CA ALA A 300 -11.39 6.79 -23.67
C ALA A 300 -12.49 6.51 -24.69
N SER A 301 -12.25 5.52 -25.54
CA SER A 301 -13.24 4.99 -26.47
C SER A 301 -13.54 3.52 -26.19
N ILE A 302 -14.77 3.11 -26.48
CA ILE A 302 -15.17 1.71 -26.46
C ILE A 302 -15.34 1.25 -27.90
N VAL A 303 -14.49 0.33 -28.34
CA VAL A 303 -14.51 -0.24 -29.69
C VAL A 303 -14.91 -1.71 -29.64
N ARG A 304 -15.40 -2.24 -30.76
CA ARG A 304 -15.65 -3.67 -30.92
C ARG A 304 -14.50 -4.29 -31.70
N LYS A 305 -13.79 -5.24 -31.09
CA LYS A 305 -12.70 -6.00 -31.70
C LYS A 305 -12.98 -7.49 -31.50
N ASP A 306 -12.92 -8.29 -32.56
CA ASP A 306 -13.17 -9.74 -32.51
C ASP A 306 -14.51 -10.09 -31.82
N ASN A 307 -15.55 -9.34 -32.17
CA ASN A 307 -16.89 -9.42 -31.58
C ASN A 307 -16.99 -9.09 -30.07
N LYS A 308 -15.90 -8.65 -29.44
CA LYS A 308 -15.83 -8.26 -28.03
C LYS A 308 -15.70 -6.76 -27.88
N ASN A 309 -16.29 -6.21 -26.82
CA ASN A 309 -16.06 -4.81 -26.47
C ASN A 309 -14.68 -4.67 -25.82
N VAL A 310 -13.96 -3.61 -26.18
CA VAL A 310 -12.63 -3.28 -25.65
C VAL A 310 -12.60 -1.78 -25.33
N LEU A 311 -12.07 -1.45 -24.16
CA LEU A 311 -11.82 -0.08 -23.71
C LEU A 311 -10.41 0.34 -24.12
N ILE A 312 -10.30 1.43 -24.89
CA ILE A 312 -9.04 2.09 -25.24
C ILE A 312 -8.93 3.36 -24.41
N VAL A 313 -7.89 3.44 -23.60
CA VAL A 313 -7.61 4.63 -22.77
C VAL A 313 -6.68 5.55 -23.55
N HIS A 314 -7.16 6.74 -23.90
CA HIS A 314 -6.38 7.75 -24.62
C HIS A 314 -5.61 8.64 -23.64
N LYS A 315 -6.27 9.08 -22.58
CA LYS A 315 -5.68 9.95 -21.55
C LYS A 315 -6.34 9.75 -20.19
N ARG A 316 -5.56 10.01 -19.13
CA ARG A 316 -6.04 10.09 -17.75
C ARG A 316 -5.67 11.43 -17.14
N THR A 317 -6.61 12.01 -16.40
CA THR A 317 -6.44 13.28 -15.71
C THR A 317 -6.53 13.03 -14.21
N PRO A 318 -5.39 12.76 -13.53
CA PRO A 318 -5.38 12.34 -12.13
C PRO A 318 -5.82 13.46 -11.17
N LYS A 319 -5.56 14.72 -11.53
CA LYS A 319 -6.09 15.89 -10.83
C LYS A 319 -7.41 16.23 -11.49
N LEU A 320 -8.50 15.65 -10.98
CA LEU A 320 -9.86 16.09 -11.34
C LEU A 320 -9.92 17.60 -11.13
N THR A 321 -9.82 18.35 -12.22
CA THR A 321 -9.96 19.80 -12.19
C THR A 321 -11.47 20.05 -12.16
N PRO A 322 -11.98 20.86 -11.22
CA PRO A 322 -13.40 21.18 -11.23
C PRO A 322 -13.73 21.78 -12.59
N VAL A 323 -14.73 21.22 -13.27
CA VAL A 323 -15.36 21.91 -14.40
C VAL A 323 -15.98 23.15 -13.80
N ILE A 324 -15.37 24.30 -14.06
CA ILE A 324 -15.97 25.60 -13.76
C ILE A 324 -17.12 25.70 -14.78
N GLY A 325 -18.31 25.31 -14.33
CA GLY A 325 -19.58 25.54 -15.03
C GLY A 325 -20.19 26.85 -14.58
#